data_AF-A0A1I4I3Y9-F1
#
_entry.id   AF-A0A1I4I3Y9-F1
#
_cell.length_a   1.000
_cell.length_b   1.000
_cell.length_c   1.000
_cell.angle_alpha   90.00
_cell.angle_beta   90.00
_cell.angle_gamma   90.00
#
_symmetry.space_group_name_H-M   'P 1'
#
loop_
_entity.id
_entity.type
_entity.pdbx_description
1 polymer ?
#
loop_
_entity_poly.entity_id
_entity_poly.type
_entity_poly.pdbx_seq_one_letter_code
_entity_poly.pdbx_strand_id
1 'polypeptide(L)'
;KNALARAVFLNRLGEIRDRSFENQRYRASGLNLVVTAIILWNTVYLERAVQSLRDSGQDIDEKLLRHLSPLGWEHINLTGDYIWRQNKLVEQGKFRPLRSGREA
;
A
#
# COMPACT_ATOMS: atom_id res chain seq x y z
N LYS A 1 -8.69 -14.33 5.46
CA LYS A 1 -8.27 -13.27 4.50
C LYS A 1 -8.46 -11.90 5.17
N ASN A 2 -7.49 -10.99 5.08
CA ASN A 2 -7.57 -9.65 5.69
C ASN A 2 -8.40 -8.68 4.82
N ALA A 3 -8.73 -7.50 5.34
CA ALA A 3 -9.54 -6.49 4.64
C ALA A 3 -8.86 -5.98 3.36
N LEU A 4 -7.54 -5.74 3.40
CA LEU A 4 -6.74 -5.33 2.25
C LEU A 4 -6.85 -6.33 1.08
N ALA A 5 -6.63 -7.62 1.33
CA ALA A 5 -6.71 -8.63 0.28
C ALA A 5 -8.11 -8.73 -0.34
N ARG A 6 -9.17 -8.41 0.40
CA ARG A 6 -10.52 -8.32 -0.16
C ARG A 6 -10.70 -7.07 -1.01
N ALA A 7 -10.18 -5.94 -0.56
CA ALA A 7 -10.24 -4.66 -1.28
C ALA A 7 -9.48 -4.72 -2.60
N VAL A 8 -8.30 -5.34 -2.65
CA VAL A 8 -7.56 -5.55 -3.90
C VAL A 8 -8.30 -6.51 -4.84
N PHE A 9 -9.07 -7.45 -4.29
CA PHE A 9 -9.76 -8.49 -5.05
C PHE A 9 -11.17 -8.08 -5.55
N LEU A 10 -11.40 -6.78 -5.76
CA LEU A 10 -12.71 -6.18 -6.04
C LEU A 10 -13.34 -6.59 -7.39
N ASN A 11 -12.53 -6.96 -8.39
CA ASN A 11 -13.07 -7.31 -9.72
C ASN A 11 -13.70 -8.72 -9.71
N ARG A 12 -15.01 -8.77 -10.01
CA ARG A 12 -15.90 -9.95 -9.91
C ARG A 12 -16.15 -10.45 -8.48
N LEU A 13 -16.41 -9.56 -7.52
CA LEU A 13 -16.83 -9.89 -6.14
C LEU A 13 -15.81 -10.74 -5.35
N GLY A 14 -14.57 -10.79 -5.79
CA GLY A 14 -13.57 -11.66 -5.20
C GLY A 14 -13.86 -13.15 -5.41
N GLU A 15 -14.36 -13.53 -6.60
CA GLU A 15 -14.46 -14.92 -7.02
C GLU A 15 -13.49 -15.23 -8.17
N ILE A 16 -12.70 -16.30 -8.01
CA ILE A 16 -11.88 -16.84 -9.11
C ILE A 16 -12.74 -17.83 -9.91
N ARG A 17 -13.41 -17.37 -10.97
CA ARG A 17 -14.20 -18.21 -11.89
C ARG A 17 -13.46 -18.54 -13.20
N ASP A 18 -12.14 -18.74 -13.17
CA ASP A 18 -11.45 -19.21 -14.38
C ASP A 18 -11.73 -20.68 -14.62
N ARG A 19 -11.89 -21.02 -15.90
CA ARG A 19 -12.18 -22.39 -16.35
C ARG A 19 -11.02 -23.37 -16.11
N SER A 20 -9.77 -22.90 -16.03
CA SER A 20 -8.60 -23.75 -15.82
C SER A 20 -7.90 -23.43 -14.49
N PHE A 21 -7.37 -24.46 -13.84
CA PHE A 21 -6.61 -24.35 -12.59
C PHE A 21 -5.39 -23.43 -12.72
N GLU A 22 -4.70 -23.45 -13.87
CA GLU A 22 -3.56 -22.56 -14.13
C GLU A 22 -3.97 -21.08 -14.09
N ASN A 23 -5.08 -20.71 -14.71
CA ASN A 23 -5.57 -19.33 -14.70
C ASN A 23 -5.96 -18.89 -13.28
N GLN A 24 -6.52 -19.80 -12.48
CA GLN A 24 -6.79 -19.53 -11.07
C GLN A 24 -5.51 -19.28 -10.28
N ARG A 25 -4.46 -20.09 -10.53
CA ARG A 25 -3.15 -19.93 -9.90
C ARG A 25 -2.49 -18.62 -10.29
N TYR A 26 -2.49 -18.26 -11.57
CA TYR A 26 -1.94 -16.98 -12.04
C TYR A 26 -2.65 -15.79 -11.38
N ARG A 27 -3.99 -15.81 -11.27
CA ARG A 27 -4.74 -14.76 -10.57
C ARG A 27 -4.45 -14.70 -9.07
N ALA A 28 -4.39 -15.85 -8.39
CA ALA A 28 -4.05 -15.89 -6.98
C ALA A 28 -2.63 -15.38 -6.70
N SER A 29 -1.66 -15.77 -7.53
CA SER A 29 -0.28 -15.30 -7.46
C SER A 29 -0.17 -13.80 -7.73
N GLY A 30 -0.87 -13.29 -8.75
CA GLY A 30 -0.92 -11.86 -9.05
C GLY A 30 -1.54 -11.04 -7.90
N LEU A 31 -2.64 -11.52 -7.31
CA LEU A 31 -3.25 -10.89 -6.14
C LEU A 31 -2.27 -10.83 -4.96
N ASN A 32 -1.60 -11.95 -4.66
CA ASN A 32 -0.63 -12.00 -3.58
C ASN A 32 0.53 -11.01 -3.82
N LEU A 33 0.99 -10.89 -5.07
CA LEU A 33 2.04 -9.95 -5.44
C LEU A 33 1.62 -8.50 -5.16
N VAL A 34 0.41 -8.10 -5.59
CA VAL A 34 -0.10 -6.73 -5.37
C VAL A 34 -0.29 -6.44 -3.89
N VAL A 35 -0.90 -7.38 -3.13
CA VAL A 35 -1.09 -7.23 -1.68
C VAL A 35 0.26 -7.07 -0.97
N THR A 36 1.25 -7.90 -1.33
CA THR A 36 2.60 -7.83 -0.75
C THR A 36 3.30 -6.51 -1.10
N ALA A 37 3.14 -6.02 -2.34
CA ALA A 37 3.69 -4.73 -2.76
C ALA A 37 3.07 -3.56 -1.98
N ILE A 38 1.76 -3.60 -1.72
CA ILE A 38 1.07 -2.60 -0.88
C ILE A 38 1.60 -2.63 0.56
N ILE A 39 1.74 -3.83 1.14
CA ILE A 39 2.27 -3.99 2.50
C ILE A 39 3.68 -3.42 2.59
N LEU A 40 4.55 -3.77 1.63
CA LEU A 40 5.92 -3.25 1.59
C LEU A 40 5.93 -1.73 1.49
N TRP A 41 5.12 -1.15 0.59
CA TRP A 41 4.99 0.29 0.46
C TRP A 41 4.53 0.94 1.76
N ASN A 42 3.50 0.40 2.42
CA ASN A 42 3.00 0.93 3.68
C ASN A 42 4.06 0.87 4.78
N THR A 43 4.76 -0.26 4.94
CA THR A 43 5.83 -0.38 5.94
C THR A 43 6.92 0.68 5.75
N VAL A 44 7.40 0.85 4.52
CA VAL A 44 8.44 1.85 4.19
C VAL A 44 7.95 3.27 4.46
N TYR A 45 6.71 3.61 4.08
CA TYR A 45 6.21 4.97 4.26
C TYR A 45 5.77 5.27 5.68
N LEU A 46 5.33 4.29 6.46
CA LEU A 46 5.06 4.44 7.89
C LEU A 46 6.35 4.79 8.64
N GLU A 47 7.46 4.09 8.37
CA GLU A 47 8.76 4.42 8.95
C GLU A 47 9.19 5.86 8.61
N ARG A 48 9.04 6.27 7.34
CA ARG A 48 9.36 7.63 6.91
C ARG A 48 8.47 8.69 7.55
N ALA A 49 7.19 8.39 7.73
CA ALA A 49 6.25 9.28 8.40
C ALA A 49 6.64 9.45 9.88
N VAL A 50 6.94 8.35 10.58
CA VAL A 50 7.43 8.38 11.98
C VAL A 50 8.71 9.19 12.08
N GLN A 51 9.68 8.98 11.18
CA GLN A 51 10.92 9.76 11.19
C GLN A 51 10.67 11.25 10.96
N SER A 52 9.81 11.61 10.00
CA SER A 52 9.43 13.00 9.75
C SER A 52 8.76 13.65 10.96
N LEU A 53 7.96 12.90 11.74
CA LEU A 53 7.34 13.40 12.96
C LEU A 53 8.39 13.60 14.07
N ARG A 54 9.34 12.67 14.23
CA ARG A 54 10.47 12.83 15.16
C ARG A 54 11.32 14.07 14.83
N ASP A 55 11.64 14.25 13.55
CA ASP A 55 12.43 15.40 13.07
C ASP A 55 11.68 16.74 13.29
N SER A 56 10.34 16.70 13.37
CA SER A 56 9.52 17.87 13.71
C SER A 56 9.41 18.15 15.21
N GLY A 57 10.04 17.34 16.06
CA GLY A 57 10.03 17.48 17.52
C GLY A 57 8.80 16.88 18.21
N GLN A 58 8.00 16.06 17.52
CA GLN A 58 6.94 15.31 18.20
C GLN A 58 7.53 14.16 19.03
N ASP A 59 7.09 14.06 20.28
CA ASP A 59 7.37 12.91 21.13
C ASP A 59 6.46 11.73 20.71
N ILE A 60 7.07 10.62 20.33
CA ILE A 60 6.37 9.43 19.83
C ILE A 60 6.68 8.26 20.76
N ASP A 61 5.65 7.69 21.38
CA ASP A 61 5.81 6.48 22.18
C ASP A 61 6.11 5.27 21.28
N GLU A 62 7.34 4.76 21.35
CA GLU A 62 7.79 3.55 20.66
C GLU A 62 6.89 2.33 20.93
N LYS A 63 6.25 2.27 22.10
CA LYS A 63 5.33 1.18 22.44
C LYS A 63 4.06 1.22 21.60
N LEU A 64 3.68 2.38 21.07
CA LEU A 64 2.53 2.49 20.17
C LEU A 64 2.87 2.05 18.75
N LEU A 65 4.13 2.20 18.32
CA LEU A 65 4.55 1.85 16.95
C LEU A 65 4.36 0.38 16.61
N ARG A 66 4.52 -0.54 17.59
CA ARG A 66 4.25 -1.97 17.40
C ARG A 66 2.79 -2.32 17.12
N HIS A 67 1.87 -1.40 17.38
CA HIS A 67 0.45 -1.57 17.11
C HIS A 67 0.05 -1.03 15.73
N LEU A 68 0.98 -0.40 14.99
CA LEU A 68 0.73 0.03 13.62
C LEU A 68 0.56 -1.18 12.69
N SER A 69 -0.50 -1.15 11.89
CA SER A 69 -0.73 -2.16 10.87
C SER A 69 -0.35 -1.64 9.49
N PRO A 70 0.50 -2.34 8.73
CA PRO A 70 0.78 -1.98 7.34
C PRO A 70 -0.36 -2.38 6.38
N LEU A 71 -1.51 -2.84 6.91
CA LEU A 71 -2.64 -3.31 6.13
C LEU A 71 -3.68 -2.22 5.81
N GLY A 72 -3.55 -1.02 6.37
CA GLY A 72 -4.39 0.13 6.01
C GLY A 72 -4.26 0.47 4.54
N TRP A 73 -5.37 0.80 3.87
CA TRP A 73 -5.40 0.97 2.42
C TRP A 73 -6.31 2.10 1.94
N GLU A 74 -6.94 2.81 2.86
CA GLU A 74 -7.85 3.92 2.60
C GLU A 74 -7.14 5.08 1.88
N HIS A 75 -5.82 5.21 2.03
CA HIS A 75 -4.98 6.20 1.33
C HIS A 75 -4.55 5.77 -0.08
N ILE A 76 -4.91 4.55 -0.52
CA ILE A 76 -4.53 3.97 -1.81
C ILE A 76 -5.77 3.85 -2.69
N ASN A 77 -5.74 4.51 -3.85
CA ASN A 77 -6.75 4.27 -4.88
C ASN A 77 -6.49 2.91 -5.51
N LEU A 78 -7.40 1.95 -5.30
CA LEU A 78 -7.34 0.61 -5.89
C LEU A 78 -8.06 0.54 -7.25
N THR A 79 -8.97 1.47 -7.50
CA THR A 79 -9.74 1.59 -8.75
C THR A 79 -9.81 3.03 -9.21
N GLY A 80 -9.87 3.23 -10.52
CA GLY A 80 -9.98 4.55 -11.15
C GLY A 80 -8.98 4.70 -12.29
N ASP A 81 -8.93 5.91 -12.84
CA ASP A 81 -7.99 6.24 -13.91
C ASP A 81 -6.65 6.64 -13.31
N TYR A 82 -5.59 5.97 -13.77
CA TYR A 82 -4.23 6.21 -13.29
C TYR A 82 -3.44 6.98 -14.35
N ILE A 83 -2.96 8.16 -13.97
CA ILE A 83 -2.02 8.94 -14.79
C ILE A 83 -0.61 8.64 -14.29
N TRP A 84 0.13 7.82 -15.05
CA TRP A 84 1.55 7.59 -14.79
C TRP A 84 2.39 8.74 -15.35
N ARG A 85 2.84 9.62 -14.47
CA ARG A 85 3.89 10.59 -14.78
C ARG A 85 5.23 10.01 -14.30
N GLN A 86 6.25 10.06 -15.16
CA GLN A 86 7.61 9.70 -14.75
C GLN A 86 8.04 10.59 -13.59
N ASN A 87 8.33 9.96 -12.45
CA ASN A 87 8.85 10.65 -11.29
C ASN A 87 10.35 10.39 -11.20
N LYS A 88 11.14 11.35 -11.71
CA LYS A 88 12.60 11.30 -11.73
C LYS A 88 13.22 11.01 -10.35
N LEU A 89 12.55 11.37 -9.25
CA LEU A 89 13.02 11.05 -7.90
C LEU A 89 12.94 9.54 -7.64
N VAL A 90 11.80 8.92 -7.99
CA VAL A 90 11.59 7.47 -7.79
C VAL A 90 12.51 6.65 -8.71
N GLU A 91 12.76 7.12 -9.92
CA GLU A 91 13.73 6.51 -10.85
C GLU A 91 15.16 6.50 -10.29
N GLN A 92 15.52 7.49 -9.48
CA GLN A 92 16.82 7.58 -8.79
C GLN A 92 16.85 6.79 -7.47
N GLY A 93 15.84 5.97 -7.20
CA GLY A 93 15.72 5.22 -5.93
C GLY A 93 15.30 6.08 -4.74
N LYS A 94 14.86 7.33 -4.96
CA LYS A 94 14.31 8.18 -3.89
C LYS A 94 12.83 7.91 -3.69
N PHE A 95 12.31 8.35 -2.55
CA PHE A 95 10.91 8.16 -2.21
C PHE A 95 10.04 9.32 -2.71
N ARG A 96 8.75 9.04 -2.90
CA ARG A 96 7.74 10.09 -3.06
C ARG A 96 7.72 10.95 -1.77
N PRO A 97 7.56 12.27 -1.89
CA PRO A 97 7.36 13.13 -0.72
C PRO A 97 6.13 12.71 0.09
N LEU A 98 6.19 12.89 1.41
CA LEU A 98 5.02 12.76 2.27
C LEU A 98 4.01 13.87 1.95
N ARG A 99 2.72 13.59 2.08
CA ARG A 99 1.67 14.61 1.94
C ARG A 99 1.69 15.47 3.21
N SER A 100 1.75 16.79 3.06
CA SER A 100 1.54 17.71 4.19
C SER A 100 0.06 17.72 4.54
N GLY A 101 -0.28 17.50 5.81
CA GLY A 101 -1.67 17.46 6.30
C GLY A 101 -2.41 18.81 6.28
N ARG A 102 -1.96 19.78 5.46
CA ARG A 102 -2.60 21.11 5.32
C ARG A 102 -3.64 21.19 4.19
N GLU A 103 -3.80 20.12 3.42
CA GLU A 103 -4.80 20.02 2.36
C GLU A 103 -5.70 18.80 2.64
N ALA A 104 -6.63 18.97 3.58
CA ALA A 104 -7.80 18.12 3.78
C ALA A 104 -8.97 19.01 4.23
#